data_AF-A0A2V0QL70-F1
#
_entry.id   AF-A0A2V0QL70-F1
#
_cell.length_a   1.000
_cell.length_b   1.000
_cell.length_c   1.000
_cell.angle_alpha   90.00
_cell.angle_beta   90.00
_cell.angle_gamma   90.00
#
_symmetry.space_group_name_H-M   'P 1'
#
loop_
_entity.id
_entity.type
_entity.pdbx_description
1 polymer ?
#
loop_
_entity_poly.entity_id
_entity_poly.type
_entity_poly.pdbx_seq_one_letter_code
_entity_poly.pdbx_strand_id
1 'polypeptide(L)'
;MSTSAPQPLYNKAWLFASQAHIGQKMTGSDLPYTTHVAMVANELIFAHHEESVGAFEVALPAALLHDVLEDTPVTQDQLAEAFGAEVASTVACLSKNRKRLMNPTFPAGN
;
A
#
# COMPACT_ATOMS: atom_id res chain seq x y z
N MET A 1 3.26 -24.57 -5.58
CA MET A 1 3.01 -23.11 -5.53
C MET A 1 2.71 -22.79 -4.08
N SER A 2 3.62 -22.13 -3.38
CA SER A 2 3.46 -21.86 -1.95
C SER A 2 2.41 -20.78 -1.78
N THR A 3 1.19 -21.15 -1.40
CA THR A 3 0.15 -20.21 -0.99
C THR A 3 0.60 -19.57 0.32
N SER A 4 1.32 -18.44 0.25
CA SER A 4 1.58 -17.64 1.44
C SER A 4 0.23 -17.22 2.00
N ALA A 5 -0.07 -17.57 3.24
CA ALA A 5 -1.31 -17.12 3.87
C ALA A 5 -1.39 -15.59 3.80
N PRO A 6 -2.57 -15.01 3.52
CA PRO A 6 -2.73 -13.56 3.37
C PRO A 6 -2.43 -12.81 4.68
N GLN A 7 -2.57 -13.49 5.82
CA GLN A 7 -2.37 -12.91 7.15
C GLN A 7 -0.92 -12.42 7.41
N PRO A 8 0.16 -13.19 7.15
CA PRO A 8 1.53 -12.68 7.17
C PRO A 8 1.76 -11.40 6.37
N LEU A 9 1.21 -11.32 5.15
CA LEU A 9 1.38 -10.18 4.27
C LEU A 9 0.60 -8.96 4.78
N TYR A 10 -0.63 -9.18 5.23
CA TYR A 10 -1.45 -8.18 5.91
C TYR A 10 -0.72 -7.61 7.13
N ASN A 11 -0.21 -8.46 8.02
CA ASN A 11 0.48 -8.02 9.24
C ASN A 11 1.73 -7.18 8.90
N LYS A 12 2.49 -7.60 7.88
CA LYS A 12 3.66 -6.86 7.41
C LYS A 12 3.28 -5.48 6.88
N ALA A 13 2.26 -5.41 6.03
CA ALA A 13 1.77 -4.14 5.47
C ALA A 13 1.19 -3.23 6.55
N TRP A 14 0.43 -3.79 7.49
CA TRP A 14 -0.14 -3.07 8.63
C TRP A 14 0.93 -2.43 9.50
N LEU A 15 1.96 -3.18 9.88
CA LEU A 15 3.08 -2.68 10.68
C LEU A 15 3.85 -1.58 9.94
N PHE A 16 4.08 -1.78 8.63
CA PHE A 16 4.77 -0.80 7.79
C PHE A 16 3.98 0.51 7.69
N ALA A 17 2.69 0.45 7.35
CA ALA A 17 1.83 1.63 7.27
C ALA A 17 1.71 2.34 8.63
N SER A 18 1.56 1.56 9.71
CA SER A 18 1.50 2.11 11.07
C SER A 18 2.76 2.86 11.45
N GLN A 19 3.93 2.33 11.09
CA GLN A 19 5.21 2.98 11.34
C GLN A 19 5.40 4.23 10.46
N ALA A 20 4.95 4.20 9.20
CA ALA A 20 5.08 5.31 8.26
C ALA A 20 4.18 6.50 8.65
N HIS A 21 2.97 6.23 9.16
CA HIS A 21 1.98 7.23 9.55
C HIS A 21 2.02 7.60 11.04
N ILE A 22 3.11 7.30 11.77
CA ILE A 22 3.23 7.66 13.19
C ILE A 22 3.02 9.16 13.38
N GLY A 23 2.10 9.52 14.29
CA GLY A 23 1.77 10.90 14.63
C GLY A 23 0.81 11.58 13.65
N GLN A 24 0.47 10.96 12.53
CA GLN A 24 -0.55 11.46 11.62
C GLN A 24 -1.96 11.16 12.16
N LYS A 25 -2.85 12.14 12.05
CA LYS A 25 -4.27 12.02 12.42
C LYS A 25 -5.15 11.97 11.18
N MET A 26 -6.28 11.28 11.29
CA MET A 26 -7.31 11.26 10.26
C MET A 26 -8.01 12.63 10.19
N THR A 27 -8.16 13.16 8.97
CA THR A 27 -8.76 14.48 8.71
C THR A 27 -10.12 14.64 9.39
N GLY A 28 -10.28 15.71 10.17
CA GLY A 28 -11.53 15.99 10.89
C GLY A 28 -11.75 15.16 12.16
N SER A 29 -10.74 14.44 12.65
CA SER A 29 -10.82 13.67 13.89
C SER A 29 -9.51 13.64 14.67
N ASP A 30 -9.56 13.13 15.91
CA ASP A 30 -8.37 12.85 16.73
C ASP A 30 -7.85 11.41 16.59
N LEU A 31 -8.45 10.62 15.69
CA LEU A 31 -8.06 9.23 15.47
C LEU A 31 -6.72 9.14 14.73
N PRO A 32 -5.89 8.13 15.04
CA PRO A 32 -4.69 7.84 14.26
C PRO A 32 -5.03 7.60 12.78
N TYR A 33 -4.18 8.05 11.87
CA TYR A 33 -4.37 7.82 10.43
C TYR A 33 -4.46 6.33 10.06
N THR A 34 -3.85 5.46 10.87
CA THR A 34 -3.97 4.00 10.73
C THR A 34 -5.41 3.50 10.74
N THR A 35 -6.34 4.24 11.37
CA THR A 35 -7.77 3.93 11.34
C THR A 35 -8.34 4.03 9.93
N HIS A 36 -7.95 5.03 9.14
CA HIS A 36 -8.39 5.19 7.75
C HIS A 36 -7.97 4.01 6.88
N VAL A 37 -6.67 3.67 6.88
CA VAL A 37 -6.17 2.53 6.09
C VAL A 37 -6.74 1.19 6.57
N ALA A 38 -7.04 1.04 7.87
CA ALA A 38 -7.72 -0.15 8.40
C ALA A 38 -9.14 -0.30 7.82
N MET A 39 -9.90 0.79 7.76
CA MET A 39 -11.26 0.79 7.22
C MET A 39 -11.25 0.35 5.74
N VAL A 40 -10.34 0.91 4.94
CA VAL A 40 -10.21 0.54 3.52
C VAL A 40 -9.84 -0.94 3.35
N ALA A 41 -8.89 -1.45 4.13
CA ALA A 41 -8.53 -2.86 4.09
C ALA A 41 -9.68 -3.77 4.51
N ASN A 42 -10.48 -3.37 5.50
CA ASN A 42 -11.64 -4.12 5.97
C ASN A 42 -12.75 -4.19 4.90
N GLU A 43 -13.02 -3.09 4.19
CA GLU A 43 -13.95 -3.08 3.05
C GLU A 43 -13.51 -4.05 1.95
N LEU A 44 -12.20 -4.11 1.65
CA LEU A 44 -11.67 -5.05 0.66
C LEU A 44 -11.79 -6.51 1.10
N ILE A 45 -11.55 -6.80 2.38
CA ILE A 45 -11.73 -8.15 2.95
C ILE A 45 -13.20 -8.56 2.87
N PHE A 46 -14.11 -7.66 3.22
CA PHE A 46 -15.54 -7.90 3.13
C PHE A 46 -15.99 -8.13 1.68
N ALA A 47 -15.53 -7.29 0.75
CA ALA A 47 -15.79 -7.46 -0.67
C ALA A 47 -15.27 -8.81 -1.21
N HIS A 48 -14.06 -9.23 -0.81
CA HIS A 48 -13.50 -10.52 -1.20
C HIS A 48 -14.30 -11.72 -0.67
N HIS A 49 -14.91 -11.57 0.50
CA HIS A 49 -15.79 -12.58 1.07
C HIS A 49 -17.11 -12.72 0.30
N GLU A 50 -17.69 -11.61 -0.16
CA GLU A 50 -18.92 -11.60 -0.98
C GLU A 50 -18.65 -12.07 -2.42
N GLU A 51 -17.57 -11.59 -3.03
CA GLU A 51 -17.13 -11.96 -4.38
C GLU A 51 -15.60 -12.03 -4.44
N SER A 52 -15.06 -13.12 -5.02
CA SER A 52 -13.62 -13.31 -5.10
C SER A 52 -12.91 -12.19 -5.87
N VAL A 53 -12.36 -11.22 -5.14
CA VAL A 53 -11.47 -10.20 -5.67
C VAL A 53 -10.23 -10.85 -6.30
N GLY A 54 -10.00 -10.59 -7.58
CA GLY A 54 -8.79 -11.02 -8.28
C GLY A 54 -7.54 -10.36 -7.71
N ALA A 55 -6.42 -11.10 -7.69
CA ALA A 55 -5.13 -10.63 -7.17
C ALA A 55 -5.21 -10.07 -5.73
N PHE A 56 -6.02 -10.70 -4.86
CA PHE A 56 -6.21 -10.27 -3.46
C PHE A 56 -4.87 -10.16 -2.68
N GLU A 57 -3.91 -11.04 -2.97
CA GLU A 57 -2.55 -11.00 -2.39
C GLU A 57 -1.79 -9.70 -2.70
N VAL A 58 -2.14 -9.00 -3.78
CA VAL A 58 -1.56 -7.69 -4.14
C VAL A 58 -2.47 -6.55 -3.66
N ALA A 59 -3.78 -6.72 -3.83
CA ALA A 59 -4.77 -5.70 -3.49
C ALA A 59 -4.80 -5.40 -1.98
N LEU A 60 -4.70 -6.42 -1.13
CA LEU A 60 -4.76 -6.27 0.32
C LEU A 60 -3.60 -5.44 0.90
N PRO A 61 -2.31 -5.75 0.62
CA PRO A 61 -1.23 -4.88 1.07
C PRO A 61 -1.28 -3.51 0.39
N ALA A 62 -1.68 -3.43 -0.89
CA ALA A 62 -1.81 -2.14 -1.56
C ALA A 62 -2.87 -1.23 -0.90
N ALA A 63 -3.99 -1.78 -0.45
CA ALA A 63 -5.02 -1.05 0.29
C ALA A 63 -4.48 -0.47 1.61
N LEU A 64 -3.65 -1.23 2.34
CA LEU A 64 -3.02 -0.75 3.56
C LEU A 64 -1.94 0.32 3.31
N LEU A 65 -1.31 0.28 2.14
CA LEU A 65 -0.15 1.11 1.79
C LEU A 65 -0.50 2.29 0.87
N HIS A 66 -1.75 2.44 0.43
CA HIS A 66 -2.12 3.33 -0.68
C HIS A 66 -1.67 4.80 -0.50
N ASP A 67 -1.67 5.29 0.75
CA ASP A 67 -1.30 6.67 1.08
C ASP A 67 0.16 6.83 1.54
N VAL A 68 0.94 5.76 1.69
CA VAL A 68 2.31 5.87 2.24
C VAL A 68 3.23 6.66 1.31
N LEU A 69 3.06 6.58 -0.01
CA LEU A 69 3.83 7.37 -0.97
C LEU A 69 3.38 8.83 -1.05
N GLU A 70 2.13 9.11 -0.69
CA GLU A 70 1.53 10.45 -0.77
C GLU A 70 1.86 11.28 0.46
N ASP A 71 1.64 10.69 1.64
CA ASP A 71 1.64 11.40 2.92
C ASP A 71 2.91 11.21 3.74
N THR A 72 3.80 10.30 3.33
CA THR A 72 5.01 9.96 4.11
C THR A 72 6.30 10.08 3.29
N PRO A 73 7.48 10.08 3.94
CA PRO A 73 8.77 10.11 3.24
C PRO A 73 9.10 8.84 2.45
N VAL A 74 8.34 7.73 2.65
CA VAL A 74 8.58 6.43 2.02
C VAL A 74 8.67 6.57 0.49
N THR A 75 9.60 5.81 -0.09
CA THR A 75 9.86 5.77 -1.53
C THR A 75 9.31 4.50 -2.17
N GLN A 76 9.08 4.55 -3.48
CA GLN A 76 8.62 3.37 -4.23
C GLN A 76 9.64 2.22 -4.18
N ASP A 77 10.94 2.53 -4.17
CA ASP A 77 12.01 1.52 -4.08
C ASP A 77 11.97 0.78 -2.73
N GLN A 78 11.73 1.50 -1.63
CA GLN A 78 11.55 0.88 -0.30
C GLN A 78 10.32 -0.03 -0.26
N LEU A 79 9.23 0.33 -0.95
CA LEU A 79 8.07 -0.55 -1.08
C LEU A 79 8.37 -1.77 -1.94
N ALA A 80 9.11 -1.61 -3.04
CA ALA A 80 9.46 -2.70 -3.93
C ALA A 80 10.38 -3.71 -3.23
N GLU A 81 11.33 -3.24 -2.42
CA GLU A 81 12.18 -4.08 -1.58
C GLU A 81 11.37 -4.84 -0.52
N ALA A 82 10.40 -4.18 0.11
CA ALA A 82 9.63 -4.77 1.19
C ALA A 82 8.51 -5.72 0.71
N PHE A 83 7.82 -5.41 -0.39
CA PHE A 83 6.59 -6.09 -0.82
C PHE A 83 6.62 -6.61 -2.26
N GLY A 84 7.69 -6.33 -3.00
CA GLY A 84 7.82 -6.70 -4.41
C GLY A 84 7.35 -5.60 -5.36
N ALA A 85 7.80 -5.72 -6.62
CA ALA A 85 7.55 -4.71 -7.65
C ALA A 85 6.05 -4.54 -7.99
N GLU A 86 5.26 -5.62 -7.90
CA GLU A 86 3.84 -5.59 -8.22
C GLU A 86 3.05 -4.71 -7.23
N VAL A 87 3.19 -4.97 -5.92
CA VAL A 87 2.56 -4.15 -4.87
C VAL A 87 3.03 -2.70 -4.95
N ALA A 88 4.33 -2.46 -5.13
CA ALA A 88 4.88 -1.11 -5.24
C ALA A 88 4.32 -0.35 -6.46
N SER A 89 4.15 -1.02 -7.60
CA SER A 89 3.54 -0.45 -8.79
C SER A 89 2.05 -0.14 -8.58
N THR A 90 1.31 -1.02 -7.91
CA THR A 90 -0.11 -0.79 -7.59
C THR A 90 -0.27 0.40 -6.66
N VAL A 91 0.53 0.50 -5.60
CA VAL A 91 0.51 1.65 -4.67
C VAL A 91 0.88 2.96 -5.40
N ALA A 92 1.89 2.93 -6.26
CA ALA A 92 2.27 4.09 -7.07
C ALA A 92 1.14 4.53 -8.02
N CYS A 93 0.34 3.59 -8.55
CA CYS A 93 -0.82 3.91 -9.38
C CYS A 93 -1.96 4.56 -8.59
N LEU A 94 -2.11 4.23 -7.30
CA LEU A 94 -3.16 4.77 -6.43
C LEU A 94 -2.82 6.16 -5.86
N SER A 95 -1.53 6.48 -5.78
CA SER A 95 -1.05 7.77 -5.25
C SER A 95 -1.22 8.92 -6.25
N LYS A 96 -1.71 10.08 -5.78
CA LYS A 96 -2.01 11.26 -6.61
C LYS A 96 -0.77 12.07 -6.95
N ASN A 97 0.35 11.88 -6.26
CA ASN A 97 1.59 12.64 -6.43
C ASN A 97 2.46 12.16 -7.59
N ARG A 98 1.95 12.29 -8.84
CA ARG A 98 2.71 11.97 -10.07
C ARG A 98 4.02 12.75 -10.24
N LYS A 99 4.22 13.86 -9.51
CA LYS A 99 5.45 14.67 -9.61
C LYS A 99 6.68 14.04 -8.93
N ARG A 100 6.50 13.09 -7.99
CA ARG A 100 7.61 12.40 -7.30
C ARG A 100 7.94 11.02 -7.91
N LEU A 101 7.08 10.52 -8.80
CA LEU A 101 7.16 9.17 -9.39
C LEU A 101 7.81 9.14 -10.79
N MET A 102 8.16 10.30 -11.35
CA MET A 102 8.86 10.40 -12.63
C MET A 102 10.34 10.68 -12.39
N ASN A 103 11.11 9.63 -12.13
CA ASN A 103 12.55 9.64 -12.39
C ASN A 103 12.79 8.73 -13.61
N PRO A 104 12.77 9.26 -14.85
CA PRO A 104 12.93 8.44 -16.04
C PRO A 104 14.43 8.17 -16.24
N THR A 105 14.97 7.16 -15.57
CA THR A 105 16.21 6.52 -16.03
C THR A 105 15.87 5.24 -16.76
N PHE A 106 15.23 5.38 -17.92
CA PHE A 106 15.42 4.42 -19.00
C PHE A 106 16.69 4.85 -19.75
N PRO A 107 17.72 3.99 -19.87
CA PRO A 107 18.85 4.31 -20.73
C PRO A 107 18.32 4.39 -22.16
N ALA A 108 18.56 5.52 -22.82
CA ALA A 108 18.37 5.63 -24.25
C ALA A 108 19.26 4.57 -24.91
N GLY A 109 18.63 3.52 -25.45
CA GLY A 109 19.30 2.52 -26.27
C GLY A 109 19.94 3.21 -27.48
N ASN A 110 21.18 2.82 -27.74
CA ASN A 110 21.98 3.19 -28.89
C ASN A 110 21.50 2.47 -30.16
#